data_AF-A0A2W6EK28-F1
#
_entry.id   AF-A0A2W6EK28-F1
#
_cell.length_a   1.000
_cell.length_b   1.000
_cell.length_c   1.000
_cell.angle_alpha   90.00
_cell.angle_beta   90.00
_cell.angle_gamma   90.00
#
_symmetry.space_group_name_H-M   'P 1'
#
loop_
_entity.id
_entity.type
_entity.pdbx_description
1 polymer ?
#
loop_
_entity_poly.entity_id
_entity_poly.type
_entity_poly.pdbx_seq_one_letter_code
_entity_poly.pdbx_strand_id
1 'polypeptide(L)'
;MIGGGRHRRHRHAAFAIALLGIALAGCSGPSGSTQAGHRRTTESPSATVISKFTPYSSAGALTVAVTGHATGQCWTGSIMVAVPGAYRCLVGNDIADPCFAPPQPAKPTTVACLPDPWSGARVVTLTAPLPRTRTVGHAANPWAVQLANGARCVASGGTVHSVDGVSLNLLCPGGTAAGGLDTTSQLWQVEYGPQSGGTLAPVGVTHAWRG
;
A
#
# COMPACT_ATOMS: atom_id res chain seq x y z
N MET A 1 45.85 30.93 -15.40
CA MET A 1 46.03 30.61 -16.84
C MET A 1 44.70 30.03 -17.31
N ILE A 2 43.80 30.87 -17.80
CA ILE A 2 43.50 31.17 -19.22
C ILE A 2 42.69 30.05 -19.91
N GLY A 3 41.50 30.44 -20.41
CA GLY A 3 40.74 29.78 -21.49
C GLY A 3 39.46 29.08 -21.00
N GLY A 4 38.22 29.52 -21.26
CA GLY A 4 37.70 30.41 -22.31
C GLY A 4 37.18 29.62 -23.51
N GLY A 5 35.85 29.60 -23.74
CA GLY A 5 35.25 29.09 -24.99
C GLY A 5 33.84 28.51 -24.82
N ARG A 6 32.80 29.36 -24.79
CA ARG A 6 31.91 29.73 -25.91
C ARG A 6 30.70 28.80 -26.16
N HIS A 7 29.56 29.35 -25.75
CA HIS A 7 28.20 29.23 -26.28
C HIS A 7 28.01 28.58 -27.66
N ARG A 8 27.04 27.65 -27.74
CA ARG A 8 26.28 27.40 -28.97
C ARG A 8 24.82 27.80 -28.75
N ARG A 9 24.44 28.94 -29.34
CA ARG A 9 23.06 29.41 -29.43
C ARG A 9 22.34 28.57 -30.47
N HIS A 10 21.26 27.88 -30.09
CA HIS A 10 20.34 27.28 -31.05
C HIS A 10 19.40 28.37 -31.57
N ARG A 11 19.42 28.53 -32.90
CA ARG A 11 18.69 29.54 -33.65
C ARG A 11 17.21 29.18 -33.74
N HIS A 12 16.39 30.22 -33.65
CA HIS A 12 14.96 30.25 -33.92
C HIS A 12 14.60 29.66 -35.30
N ALA A 13 13.48 28.94 -35.36
CA ALA A 13 12.69 28.80 -36.57
C ALA A 13 11.21 28.93 -36.18
N ALA A 14 10.68 30.13 -36.40
CA ALA A 14 9.25 30.39 -36.40
C ALA A 14 8.70 29.94 -37.76
N PHE A 15 7.64 29.13 -37.76
CA PHE A 15 6.83 28.89 -38.94
C PHE A 15 5.38 29.28 -38.62
N ALA A 16 4.98 30.42 -39.16
CA ALA A 16 3.59 30.83 -39.31
C ALA A 16 3.15 30.43 -40.71
N ILE A 17 2.04 29.70 -40.87
CA ILE A 17 1.35 29.56 -42.15
C ILE A 17 -0.17 29.71 -41.93
N ALA A 18 -0.74 30.45 -42.87
CA ALA A 18 -2.03 31.12 -42.89
C ALA A 18 -3.27 30.23 -42.83
N LEU A 19 -4.33 30.87 -42.32
CA LEU A 19 -5.74 30.50 -42.44
C LEU A 19 -6.20 30.49 -43.90
N LEU A 20 -7.01 29.51 -44.28
CA LEU A 20 -8.02 29.65 -45.34
C LEU A 20 -9.26 28.82 -44.98
N GLY A 21 -10.38 29.51 -44.80
CA GLY A 21 -11.67 28.91 -44.49
C GLY A 21 -12.44 28.48 -45.74
N ILE A 22 -13.25 27.43 -45.59
CA ILE A 22 -14.39 27.14 -46.47
C ILE A 22 -15.56 26.76 -45.55
N ALA A 23 -16.63 27.55 -45.66
CA ALA A 23 -17.92 27.30 -45.03
C ALA A 23 -18.76 26.37 -45.92
N LEU A 24 -19.37 25.35 -45.32
CA LEU A 24 -20.54 24.67 -45.87
C LEU A 24 -21.58 24.50 -44.76
N ALA A 25 -22.76 25.06 -45.01
CA ALA A 25 -23.96 24.92 -44.22
C ALA A 25 -24.58 23.53 -44.38
N GLY A 26 -25.09 22.96 -43.30
CA GLY A 26 -25.87 21.73 -43.30
C GLY A 26 -26.69 21.61 -42.02
N CYS A 27 -28.02 21.55 -42.17
CA CYS A 27 -29.02 21.70 -41.12
C CYS A 27 -29.30 20.42 -40.31
N SER A 28 -29.79 20.64 -39.09
CA SER A 28 -30.83 19.86 -38.37
C SER A 28 -30.47 18.55 -37.66
N GLY A 29 -30.49 18.60 -36.33
CA GLY A 29 -30.83 17.47 -35.46
C GLY A 29 -30.52 17.74 -33.98
N PRO A 30 -31.51 18.04 -33.11
CA PRO A 30 -31.28 18.04 -31.67
C PRO A 30 -31.39 16.60 -31.18
N SER A 31 -30.31 15.83 -31.28
CA SER A 31 -30.18 14.62 -30.47
C SER A 31 -29.72 15.03 -29.08
N GLY A 32 -30.67 15.54 -28.30
CA GLY A 32 -30.58 15.57 -26.86
C GLY A 32 -30.54 14.13 -26.35
N SER A 33 -29.36 13.51 -26.39
CA SER A 33 -29.09 12.32 -25.61
C SER A 33 -28.93 12.77 -24.17
N THR A 34 -30.05 12.85 -23.45
CA THR A 34 -30.07 12.82 -21.99
C THR A 34 -29.47 11.47 -21.58
N GLN A 35 -28.14 11.36 -21.57
CA GLN A 35 -27.49 10.36 -20.75
C GLN A 35 -27.82 10.77 -19.32
N ALA A 36 -28.88 10.16 -18.79
CA ALA A 36 -29.02 9.97 -17.36
C ALA A 36 -27.76 9.24 -16.91
N GLY A 37 -26.73 10.02 -16.60
CA GLY A 37 -25.54 9.52 -15.97
C GLY A 37 -26.02 8.76 -14.76
N HIS A 38 -25.77 7.45 -14.71
CA HIS A 38 -25.83 6.70 -13.49
C HIS A 38 -24.81 7.35 -12.56
N ARG A 39 -25.28 8.34 -11.79
CA ARG A 39 -24.61 8.81 -10.59
C ARG A 39 -24.55 7.58 -9.72
N ARG A 40 -23.44 6.86 -9.79
CA ARG A 40 -23.10 5.86 -8.79
C ARG A 40 -23.12 6.63 -7.48
N THR A 41 -24.21 6.50 -6.75
CA THR A 41 -24.23 6.85 -5.34
C THR A 41 -23.23 5.88 -4.73
N THR A 42 -21.99 6.35 -4.53
CA THR A 42 -21.03 5.62 -3.72
C THR A 42 -21.64 5.61 -2.33
N GLU A 43 -22.34 4.53 -2.00
CA GLU A 43 -22.88 4.33 -0.66
C GLU A 43 -21.69 4.37 0.29
N SER A 44 -21.69 5.36 1.19
CA SER A 44 -20.66 5.46 2.21
C SER A 44 -20.67 4.17 3.03
N PRO A 45 -19.51 3.53 3.25
CA PRO A 45 -19.45 2.27 3.99
C PRO A 45 -20.10 2.42 5.37
N SER A 46 -21.01 1.52 5.70
CA SER A 46 -21.70 1.50 7.01
C SER A 46 -20.95 0.68 8.06
N ALA A 47 -19.99 -0.16 7.64
CA ALA A 47 -19.17 -0.96 8.53
C ALA A 47 -17.76 -1.22 7.96
N THR A 48 -16.79 -1.45 8.84
CA THR A 48 -15.44 -1.88 8.48
C THR A 48 -15.42 -3.36 8.11
N VAL A 49 -14.91 -3.67 6.91
CA VAL A 49 -14.64 -5.06 6.52
C VAL A 49 -13.33 -5.54 7.14
N ILE A 50 -13.36 -6.65 7.87
CA ILE A 50 -12.16 -7.26 8.46
C ILE A 50 -11.76 -8.47 7.63
N SER A 51 -10.51 -8.54 7.18
CA SER A 51 -9.98 -9.69 6.46
C SER A 51 -8.73 -10.24 7.12
N LYS A 52 -8.66 -11.56 7.22
CA LYS A 52 -7.39 -12.24 7.53
C LYS A 52 -6.59 -12.38 6.23
N PHE A 53 -5.35 -11.92 6.23
CA PHE A 53 -4.47 -12.01 5.09
C PHE A 53 -3.53 -13.20 5.22
N THR A 54 -3.55 -14.08 4.21
CA THR A 54 -2.53 -15.10 3.96
C THR A 54 -2.24 -15.10 2.47
N PRO A 55 -0.97 -14.97 2.04
CA PRO A 55 -0.61 -15.06 0.63
C PRO A 55 -0.58 -16.50 0.12
N TYR A 56 -0.94 -17.48 0.97
CA TYR A 56 -1.01 -18.90 0.63
C TYR A 56 -2.41 -19.47 0.85
N SER A 57 -2.77 -20.43 0.00
CA SER A 57 -3.89 -21.34 0.22
C SER A 57 -3.58 -22.35 1.31
N SER A 58 -4.61 -23.08 1.78
CA SER A 58 -4.44 -24.19 2.74
C SER A 58 -3.51 -25.30 2.23
N ALA A 59 -3.40 -25.47 0.91
CA ALA A 59 -2.50 -26.43 0.27
C ALA A 59 -1.06 -25.90 0.13
N GLY A 60 -0.78 -24.65 0.51
CA GLY A 60 0.55 -24.05 0.41
C GLY A 60 0.86 -23.39 -0.93
N ALA A 61 -0.12 -23.27 -1.84
CA ALA A 61 0.05 -22.56 -3.10
C ALA A 61 -0.12 -21.05 -2.91
N LEU A 62 0.69 -20.23 -3.57
CA LEU A 62 0.53 -18.77 -3.53
C LEU A 62 -0.79 -18.33 -4.17
N THR A 63 -1.47 -17.38 -3.51
CA THR A 63 -2.75 -16.79 -3.97
C THR A 63 -2.59 -15.37 -4.48
N VAL A 64 -1.37 -14.82 -4.41
CA VAL A 64 -0.99 -13.49 -4.90
C VAL A 64 -0.01 -13.62 -6.06
N ALA A 65 0.04 -12.59 -6.90
CA ALA A 65 1.00 -12.55 -8.01
C ALA A 65 2.44 -12.56 -7.49
N VAL A 66 3.34 -13.28 -8.17
CA VAL A 66 4.78 -13.23 -7.87
C VAL A 66 5.40 -12.06 -8.64
N THR A 67 6.06 -11.17 -7.90
CA THR A 67 6.73 -9.97 -8.47
C THR A 67 8.23 -10.13 -8.58
N GLY A 68 8.80 -11.15 -7.94
CA GLY A 68 10.22 -11.48 -8.06
C GLY A 68 10.66 -12.61 -7.16
N HIS A 69 11.92 -12.99 -7.31
CA HIS A 69 12.58 -14.02 -6.51
C HIS A 69 13.85 -13.46 -5.87
N ALA A 70 14.19 -13.95 -4.68
CA ALA A 70 15.44 -13.61 -4.01
C ALA A 70 15.87 -14.73 -3.06
N THR A 71 17.04 -14.57 -2.43
CA THR A 71 17.59 -15.49 -1.43
C THR A 71 17.86 -14.73 -0.14
N GLY A 72 17.52 -15.30 1.01
CA GLY A 72 17.67 -14.60 2.29
C GLY A 72 17.43 -15.48 3.51
N GLN A 73 17.48 -14.87 4.69
CA GLN A 73 17.32 -15.56 5.97
C GLN A 73 16.29 -14.84 6.83
N CYS A 74 15.34 -15.58 7.39
CA CYS A 74 14.47 -15.06 8.44
C CYS A 74 15.08 -15.31 9.80
N TRP A 75 15.08 -14.31 10.68
CA TRP A 75 15.75 -14.40 11.99
C TRP A 75 14.82 -14.16 13.18
N THR A 76 13.63 -13.59 12.95
CA THR A 76 12.62 -13.37 13.99
C THR A 76 11.21 -13.34 13.39
N GLY A 77 10.20 -13.29 14.26
CA GLY A 77 8.81 -13.08 13.86
C GLY A 77 8.60 -11.68 13.29
N SER A 78 7.60 -11.53 12.43
CA SER A 78 7.24 -10.23 11.87
C SER A 78 6.86 -9.23 12.98
N ILE A 79 7.32 -7.98 12.86
CA ILE A 79 6.90 -6.89 13.77
C ILE A 79 5.57 -6.30 13.29
N MET A 80 5.36 -6.26 11.98
CA MET A 80 4.12 -5.74 11.37
C MET A 80 2.93 -6.69 11.55
N VAL A 81 3.19 -8.00 11.56
CA VAL A 81 2.17 -9.05 11.55
C VAL A 81 2.48 -10.08 12.66
N ALA A 82 1.98 -9.82 13.87
CA ALA A 82 2.29 -10.61 15.06
C ALA A 82 1.49 -11.92 15.16
N VAL A 83 1.62 -12.82 14.18
CA VAL A 83 1.01 -14.16 14.18
C VAL A 83 2.02 -15.27 13.84
N PRO A 84 1.77 -16.53 14.23
CA PRO A 84 2.57 -17.67 13.78
C PRO A 84 2.62 -17.75 12.25
N GLY A 85 3.80 -18.02 11.70
CA GLY A 85 4.00 -18.11 10.25
C GLY A 85 4.34 -16.79 9.56
N ALA A 86 4.37 -15.66 10.28
CA ALA A 86 4.87 -14.38 9.78
C ALA A 86 6.25 -14.06 10.36
N TYR A 87 7.16 -13.61 9.51
CA TYR A 87 8.58 -13.46 9.79
C TYR A 87 9.13 -12.13 9.28
N ARG A 88 10.26 -11.75 9.87
CA ARG A 88 11.14 -10.69 9.38
C ARG A 88 12.38 -11.34 8.79
N CYS A 89 12.69 -11.00 7.54
CA CYS A 89 13.75 -11.66 6.77
C CYS A 89 14.72 -10.67 6.15
N LEU A 90 16.00 -11.05 6.15
CA LEU A 90 17.09 -10.27 5.60
C LEU A 90 17.34 -10.80 4.21
N VAL A 91 17.26 -9.92 3.22
CA VAL A 91 17.43 -10.27 1.82
C VAL A 91 18.39 -9.27 1.20
N GLY A 92 19.63 -9.69 0.99
CA GLY A 92 20.72 -8.75 0.75
C GLY A 92 20.89 -7.82 1.97
N ASN A 93 20.81 -6.51 1.74
CA ASN A 93 20.89 -5.48 2.79
C ASN A 93 19.51 -4.95 3.23
N ASP A 94 18.43 -5.53 2.70
CA ASP A 94 17.07 -5.06 2.97
C ASP A 94 16.36 -5.96 3.97
N ILE A 95 15.58 -5.33 4.85
CA ILE A 95 14.66 -6.01 5.73
C ILE A 95 13.31 -6.12 5.03
N ALA A 96 12.88 -7.36 4.77
CA ALA A 96 11.54 -7.67 4.32
C ALA A 96 10.67 -8.08 5.52
N ASP A 97 9.62 -7.31 5.78
CA ASP A 97 8.65 -7.51 6.86
C ASP A 97 7.29 -6.98 6.38
N PRO A 98 6.19 -7.76 6.42
CA PRO A 98 6.12 -9.18 6.75
C PRO A 98 6.55 -10.12 5.61
N CYS A 99 7.06 -11.29 6.00
CA CYS A 99 7.23 -12.45 5.14
C CYS A 99 6.44 -13.63 5.70
N PHE A 100 5.61 -14.26 4.88
CA PHE A 100 4.75 -15.36 5.29
C PHE A 100 5.34 -16.70 4.88
N ALA A 101 5.28 -17.68 5.76
CA ALA A 101 5.57 -19.08 5.44
C ALA A 101 4.30 -19.78 4.93
N PRO A 102 4.41 -20.70 3.96
CA PRO A 102 3.27 -21.52 3.58
C PRO A 102 2.87 -22.44 4.75
N PRO A 103 1.58 -22.77 4.89
CA PRO A 103 1.10 -23.67 5.94
C PRO A 103 1.64 -25.10 5.79
N GLN A 104 2.07 -25.49 4.60
CA GLN A 104 2.71 -26.77 4.29
C GLN A 104 3.81 -26.57 3.23
N PRO A 105 4.91 -27.36 3.25
CA PRO A 105 5.22 -28.39 4.26
C PRO A 105 5.68 -27.78 5.60
N ALA A 106 5.71 -28.58 6.67
CA ALA A 106 6.10 -28.12 8.02
C ALA A 106 7.50 -27.50 8.12
N LYS A 107 8.39 -27.80 7.17
CA LYS A 107 9.73 -27.19 7.03
C LYS A 107 9.83 -26.52 5.65
N PRO A 108 9.24 -25.34 5.48
CA PRO A 108 9.25 -24.67 4.19
C PRO A 108 10.67 -24.19 3.86
N THR A 109 10.99 -24.18 2.56
CA THR A 109 12.25 -23.66 2.02
C THR A 109 12.11 -22.27 1.40
N THR A 110 10.89 -21.73 1.38
CA THR A 110 10.57 -20.41 0.82
C THR A 110 9.57 -19.68 1.68
N VAL A 111 9.62 -18.35 1.65
CA VAL A 111 8.59 -17.45 2.20
C VAL A 111 8.16 -16.43 1.15
N ALA A 112 6.98 -15.85 1.31
CA ALA A 112 6.47 -14.78 0.47
C ALA A 112 6.47 -13.46 1.24
N CYS A 113 7.25 -12.50 0.77
CA CYS A 113 7.35 -11.18 1.38
C CYS A 113 6.57 -10.16 0.57
N LEU A 114 5.72 -9.40 1.26
CA LEU A 114 4.87 -8.37 0.66
C LEU A 114 4.89 -7.14 1.57
N PRO A 115 5.02 -5.92 1.01
CA PRO A 115 4.95 -4.71 1.82
C PRO A 115 3.53 -4.41 2.32
N ASP A 116 2.51 -4.94 1.65
CA ASP A 116 1.10 -4.66 1.88
C ASP A 116 0.20 -5.78 1.28
N PRO A 117 -1.10 -5.86 1.64
CA PRO A 117 -1.97 -6.95 1.19
C PRO A 117 -2.52 -6.78 -0.24
N TRP A 118 -2.23 -5.66 -0.91
CA TRP A 118 -2.70 -5.37 -2.27
C TRP A 118 -1.60 -5.45 -3.33
N SER A 119 -0.36 -5.74 -2.91
CA SER A 119 0.80 -5.96 -3.78
C SER A 119 1.03 -7.44 -4.07
N GLY A 120 1.84 -7.72 -5.09
CA GLY A 120 2.36 -9.06 -5.32
C GLY A 120 3.57 -9.38 -4.43
N ALA A 121 3.91 -10.67 -4.35
CA ALA A 121 4.95 -11.18 -3.45
C ALA A 121 6.31 -11.34 -4.12
N ARG A 122 7.35 -10.93 -3.38
CA ARG A 122 8.70 -11.43 -3.63
C ARG A 122 8.86 -12.76 -2.90
N VAL A 123 9.12 -13.83 -3.64
CA VAL A 123 9.40 -15.15 -3.07
C VAL A 123 10.86 -15.22 -2.67
N VAL A 124 11.12 -15.52 -1.40
CA VAL A 124 12.47 -15.61 -0.86
C VAL A 124 12.79 -17.07 -0.56
N THR A 125 13.81 -17.59 -1.24
CA THR A 125 14.42 -18.89 -0.91
C THR A 125 15.28 -18.73 0.34
N LEU A 126 15.02 -19.59 1.34
CA LEU A 126 15.66 -19.53 2.64
C LEU A 126 17.07 -20.13 2.60
N THR A 127 18.05 -19.43 3.15
CA THR A 127 19.42 -19.93 3.36
C THR A 127 19.60 -20.67 4.69
N ALA A 128 18.63 -20.56 5.59
CA ALA A 128 18.60 -21.25 6.88
C ALA A 128 17.15 -21.60 7.27
N PRO A 129 16.93 -22.61 8.14
CA PRO A 129 15.60 -22.92 8.64
C PRO A 129 14.94 -21.73 9.32
N LEU A 130 13.61 -21.64 9.22
CA LEU A 130 12.85 -20.61 9.93
C LEU A 130 13.03 -20.75 11.45
N PRO A 131 13.18 -19.63 12.18
CA PRO A 131 13.29 -19.65 13.63
C PRO A 131 11.96 -20.07 14.25
N ARG A 132 12.03 -20.63 15.46
CA ARG A 132 10.84 -20.76 16.30
C ARG A 132 10.44 -19.39 16.81
N THR A 133 9.28 -18.91 16.40
CA THR A 133 8.74 -17.62 16.86
C THR A 133 7.69 -17.86 17.92
N ARG A 134 7.66 -17.00 18.93
CA ARG A 134 6.54 -16.91 19.87
C ARG A 134 5.65 -15.77 19.41
N THR A 135 4.35 -15.99 19.39
CA THR A 135 3.39 -14.91 19.19
C THR A 135 3.54 -13.91 20.34
N VAL A 136 3.97 -12.69 20.04
CA VAL A 136 3.77 -11.57 20.96
C VAL A 136 2.32 -11.12 20.78
N GLY A 137 1.54 -11.06 21.86
CA GLY A 137 0.07 -11.01 21.88
C GLY A 137 -0.60 -9.74 21.30
N HIS A 138 -0.09 -9.17 20.21
CA HIS A 138 -0.58 -7.95 19.58
C HIS A 138 -1.45 -8.20 18.34
N ALA A 139 -1.93 -9.43 18.14
CA ALA A 139 -2.75 -9.84 16.98
C ALA A 139 -4.10 -9.09 16.80
N ALA A 140 -4.45 -8.16 17.70
CA ALA A 140 -5.69 -7.40 17.63
C ALA A 140 -5.66 -6.28 16.58
N ASN A 141 -4.49 -5.64 16.38
CA ASN A 141 -4.40 -4.50 15.47
C ASN A 141 -4.18 -4.96 14.02
N PRO A 142 -4.90 -4.38 13.05
CA PRO A 142 -4.64 -4.64 11.65
C PRO A 142 -3.25 -4.13 11.27
N TRP A 143 -2.56 -4.89 10.43
CA TRP A 143 -1.25 -4.50 9.89
C TRP A 143 -1.38 -3.62 8.64
N ALA A 144 -2.57 -3.57 8.05
CA ALA A 144 -2.90 -2.67 6.95
C ALA A 144 -4.36 -2.24 7.02
N VAL A 145 -4.65 -1.04 6.54
CA VAL A 145 -6.00 -0.47 6.49
C VAL A 145 -6.23 0.31 5.21
N GLN A 146 -7.48 0.36 4.79
CA GLN A 146 -7.97 1.26 3.75
C GLN A 146 -8.98 2.22 4.39
N LEU A 147 -8.78 3.50 4.14
CA LEU A 147 -9.57 4.59 4.69
C LEU A 147 -10.65 5.05 3.71
N ALA A 148 -11.70 5.69 4.22
CA ALA A 148 -12.81 6.21 3.44
C ALA A 148 -12.40 7.30 2.44
N ASN A 149 -11.29 7.99 2.71
CA ASN A 149 -10.67 8.95 1.79
C ASN A 149 -9.79 8.29 0.70
N GLY A 150 -9.72 6.95 0.66
CA GLY A 150 -8.94 6.18 -0.29
C GLY A 150 -7.50 5.90 0.12
N ALA A 151 -7.01 6.49 1.22
CA ALA A 151 -5.67 6.22 1.72
C ALA A 151 -5.52 4.74 2.11
N ARG A 152 -4.34 4.19 1.82
CA ARG A 152 -3.96 2.83 2.18
C ARG A 152 -2.72 2.91 3.05
N CYS A 153 -2.83 2.35 4.24
CA CYS A 153 -1.80 2.49 5.26
C CYS A 153 -1.34 1.12 5.75
N VAL A 154 -0.07 1.00 6.11
CA VAL A 154 0.54 -0.22 6.64
C VAL A 154 1.26 0.05 7.95
N ALA A 155 1.32 -0.95 8.83
CA ALA A 155 2.03 -0.86 10.08
C ALA A 155 3.51 -0.53 9.86
N SER A 156 4.08 0.31 10.71
CA SER A 156 5.50 0.60 10.72
C SER A 156 6.24 -0.54 11.41
N GLY A 157 7.18 -1.16 10.69
CA GLY A 157 8.10 -2.16 11.24
C GLY A 157 9.34 -1.57 11.92
N GLY A 158 9.33 -0.27 12.27
CA GLY A 158 10.48 0.48 12.79
C GLY A 158 10.10 1.52 13.85
N THR A 159 10.93 2.56 14.01
CA THR A 159 10.66 3.65 14.96
C THR A 159 9.34 4.35 14.61
N VAL A 160 8.46 4.46 15.61
CA VAL A 160 7.16 5.12 15.48
C VAL A 160 7.31 6.58 15.87
N HIS A 161 6.82 7.48 15.02
CA HIS A 161 6.71 8.90 15.34
C HIS A 161 5.43 9.18 16.12
N SER A 162 5.41 10.28 16.88
CA SER A 162 4.21 10.72 17.60
C SER A 162 3.93 12.19 17.34
N VAL A 163 2.65 12.56 17.27
CA VAL A 163 2.17 13.95 17.21
C VAL A 163 1.19 14.12 18.38
N ASP A 164 1.41 15.12 19.23
CA ASP A 164 0.58 15.39 20.42
C ASP A 164 0.32 14.15 21.31
N GLY A 165 1.33 13.28 21.43
CA GLY A 165 1.25 12.04 22.20
C GLY A 165 0.57 10.86 21.49
N VAL A 166 0.07 11.05 20.26
CA VAL A 166 -0.54 9.99 19.45
C VAL A 166 0.54 9.27 18.64
N SER A 167 0.70 7.97 18.86
CA SER A 167 1.62 7.12 18.09
C SER A 167 1.12 6.85 16.67
N LEU A 168 1.88 7.31 15.69
CA LEU A 168 1.61 7.22 14.26
C LEU A 168 2.31 6.00 13.65
N ASN A 169 1.80 4.81 13.97
CA ASN A 169 2.40 3.56 13.53
C ASN A 169 1.81 3.03 12.21
N LEU A 170 0.90 3.76 11.55
CA LEU A 170 0.37 3.41 10.23
C LEU A 170 0.88 4.42 9.19
N LEU A 171 1.74 3.93 8.29
CA LEU A 171 2.35 4.71 7.22
C LEU A 171 1.48 4.66 5.98
N CYS A 172 1.12 5.83 5.43
CA CYS A 172 0.32 5.95 4.23
C CYS A 172 1.11 6.75 3.16
N PRO A 173 0.92 6.51 1.86
CA PRO A 173 1.49 7.40 0.85
C PRO A 173 1.00 8.85 1.05
N GLY A 174 1.93 9.77 1.34
CA GLY A 174 1.64 11.20 1.55
C GLY A 174 0.95 11.54 2.88
N GLY A 175 0.81 10.59 3.80
CA GLY A 175 0.09 10.78 5.05
C GLY A 175 0.50 9.79 6.13
N THR A 176 -0.14 9.89 7.28
CA THR A 176 0.12 9.03 8.43
C THR A 176 -1.14 8.88 9.24
N ALA A 177 -1.29 7.72 9.88
CA ALA A 177 -2.42 7.43 10.74
C ALA A 177 -1.97 6.90 12.10
N ALA A 178 -2.80 7.12 13.11
CA ALA A 178 -2.62 6.59 14.45
C ALA A 178 -2.81 5.07 14.49
N GLY A 179 -2.13 4.42 15.44
CA GLY A 179 -2.27 2.97 15.65
C GLY A 179 -3.42 2.53 16.50
N GLY A 180 -3.92 3.44 17.33
CA GLY A 180 -5.14 3.23 18.08
C GLY A 180 -6.33 3.47 17.16
N LEU A 181 -6.81 2.42 16.51
CA LEU A 181 -8.11 2.48 15.83
C LEU A 181 -9.21 2.53 16.89
N ASP A 182 -10.18 3.41 16.71
CA ASP A 182 -11.43 3.32 17.44
C ASP A 182 -12.30 2.24 16.80
N THR A 183 -12.39 1.09 17.46
CA THR A 183 -13.16 -0.07 17.01
C THR A 183 -14.50 -0.22 17.74
N THR A 184 -14.98 0.82 18.42
CA THR A 184 -16.18 0.75 19.27
C THR A 184 -17.50 0.74 18.48
N SER A 185 -17.48 1.21 17.23
CA SER A 185 -18.63 1.24 16.33
C SER A 185 -18.46 0.26 15.15
N GLN A 186 -19.52 0.08 14.35
CA GLN A 186 -19.45 -0.78 13.16
C GLN A 186 -18.47 -0.25 12.12
N LEU A 187 -18.37 1.07 11.96
CA LEU A 187 -17.39 1.73 11.11
C LEU A 187 -16.26 2.29 11.98
N TRP A 188 -15.16 1.55 12.05
CA TRP A 188 -13.99 1.96 12.81
C TRP A 188 -13.46 3.30 12.32
N GLN A 189 -12.83 4.06 13.22
CA GLN A 189 -12.20 5.34 12.90
C GLN A 189 -10.71 5.28 13.20
N VAL A 190 -9.95 6.13 12.51
CA VAL A 190 -8.55 6.37 12.81
C VAL A 190 -8.22 7.83 12.64
N GLU A 191 -7.38 8.36 13.52
CA GLU A 191 -6.82 9.69 13.36
C GLU A 191 -5.80 9.69 12.21
N TYR A 192 -6.05 10.50 11.18
CA TYR A 192 -5.25 10.58 9.96
C TYR A 192 -4.86 12.03 9.65
N GLY A 193 -3.65 12.23 9.15
CA GLY A 193 -3.18 13.56 8.73
C GLY A 193 -1.94 13.51 7.83
N PRO A 194 -1.41 14.69 7.47
CA PRO A 194 -0.24 14.79 6.59
C PRO A 194 1.03 14.32 7.30
N GLN A 195 1.93 13.67 6.54
CA GLN A 195 3.21 13.18 7.07
C GLN A 195 4.15 14.32 7.52
N SER A 196 3.99 15.53 6.97
CA SER A 196 4.77 16.73 7.33
C SER A 196 4.46 17.28 8.73
N GLY A 197 3.51 16.69 9.45
CA GLY A 197 2.92 17.27 10.66
C GLY A 197 1.74 18.18 10.32
N GLY A 198 0.79 18.26 11.25
CA GLY A 198 -0.46 19.00 11.10
C GLY A 198 -1.59 18.39 11.95
N THR A 199 -2.80 18.94 11.80
CA THR A 199 -3.99 18.44 12.50
C THR A 199 -4.36 17.05 12.01
N LEU A 200 -4.53 16.12 12.95
CA LEU A 200 -5.15 14.82 12.69
C LEU A 200 -6.68 14.99 12.73
N ALA A 201 -7.37 14.24 11.88
CA ALA A 201 -8.81 14.16 11.90
C ALA A 201 -9.27 12.70 11.83
N PRO A 202 -10.44 12.38 12.41
CA PRO A 202 -11.01 11.05 12.32
C PRO A 202 -11.42 10.74 10.88
N VAL A 203 -10.98 9.59 10.37
CA VAL A 203 -11.37 9.05 9.07
C VAL A 203 -11.84 7.61 9.24
N GLY A 204 -12.96 7.28 8.59
CA GLY A 204 -13.51 5.93 8.63
C GLY A 204 -12.57 4.91 8.00
N VAL A 205 -12.43 3.76 8.62
CA VAL A 205 -11.67 2.60 8.11
C VAL A 205 -12.66 1.70 7.37
N THR A 206 -12.54 1.60 6.06
CA THR A 206 -13.44 0.80 5.23
C THR A 206 -13.04 -0.66 5.21
N HIS A 207 -11.73 -0.93 5.30
CA HIS A 207 -11.17 -2.29 5.30
C HIS A 207 -9.97 -2.38 6.24
N ALA A 208 -9.89 -3.45 7.00
CA ALA A 208 -8.79 -3.74 7.92
C ALA A 208 -8.26 -5.16 7.68
N TRP A 209 -6.96 -5.30 7.47
CA TRP A 209 -6.29 -6.58 7.27
C TRP A 209 -5.52 -7.01 8.52
N ARG A 210 -5.81 -8.20 9.02
CA ARG A 210 -5.11 -8.89 10.12
C ARG A 210 -4.25 -10.03 9.56
N GLY A 211 -3.24 -10.45 10.33
CA GLY A 211 -2.45 -11.66 10.05
C GLY A 211 -3.19 -12.95 10.34
#